data_AF-A0AB37ZXC8-F1
#
_entry.id   AF-A0AB37ZXC8-F1
#
_cell.length_a   1.000
_cell.length_b   1.000
_cell.length_c   1.000
_cell.angle_alpha   90.00
_cell.angle_beta   90.00
_cell.angle_gamma   90.00
#
_symmetry.space_group_name_H-M   'P 1'
#
loop_
_entity.id
_entity.type
_entity.pdbx_description
1 polymer ?
#
loop_
_entity_poly.entity_id
_entity_poly.type
_entity_poly.pdbx_seq_one_letter_code
_entity_poly.pdbx_strand_id
1 'polypeptide(L)'
;MLKLSVVNHGEVDFEKEFAAAAGIIAYLNENTEELFGWILENEPDAVLPDFSEASTLDQVERILKDYDYSWWTVQIEEEEATMLNENQSLEQIIELKETIDRSRRGLPVIAIYENKAEILKTLEATGDEDVNWAEYVADAYSDFEDDEKIIEVNLGNGLPEKFHAHEFKAIDEYTDQK
;
A
#
# COMPACT_ATOMS: atom_id res chain seq x y z
N MET A 1 -5.84 1.13 -2.07
CA MET A 1 -7.05 0.46 -1.53
C MET A 1 -8.05 1.55 -1.18
N LEU A 2 -9.35 1.29 -1.13
CA LEU A 2 -10.34 2.32 -0.77
C LEU A 2 -10.92 2.02 0.59
N LYS A 3 -11.10 3.06 1.40
CA LYS A 3 -11.58 2.95 2.77
C LYS A 3 -12.80 3.82 2.96
N LEU A 4 -13.88 3.23 3.46
CA LEU A 4 -15.10 3.93 3.83
C LEU A 4 -15.15 4.02 5.35
N SER A 5 -15.30 5.22 5.89
CA SER A 5 -15.42 5.47 7.32
C SER A 5 -16.63 6.35 7.63
N VAL A 6 -17.28 6.08 8.76
CA VAL A 6 -18.33 6.93 9.32
C VAL A 6 -17.79 7.54 10.59
N VAL A 7 -17.73 8.86 10.63
CA VAL A 7 -17.24 9.63 11.76
C VAL A 7 -18.42 10.31 12.43
N ASN A 8 -18.60 10.04 13.72
CA ASN A 8 -19.66 10.59 14.55
C ASN A 8 -19.05 11.27 15.77
N HIS A 9 -19.34 12.55 15.98
CA HIS A 9 -18.74 13.39 17.01
C HIS A 9 -17.19 13.34 17.05
N GLY A 10 -16.55 13.10 15.90
CA GLY A 10 -15.10 12.97 15.78
C GLY A 10 -14.53 11.59 16.11
N GLU A 11 -15.36 10.61 16.46
CA GLU A 11 -14.99 9.22 16.65
C GLU A 11 -15.39 8.37 15.43
N VAL A 12 -14.57 7.39 15.09
CA VAL A 12 -14.87 6.46 13.98
C VAL A 12 -15.82 5.38 14.50
N ASP A 13 -17.09 5.47 14.10
CA ASP A 13 -18.14 4.52 14.49
C ASP A 13 -18.09 3.26 13.61
N PHE A 14 -17.69 3.43 12.34
CA PHE A 14 -17.65 2.36 11.35
C PHE A 14 -16.50 2.57 10.38
N GLU A 15 -15.87 1.47 9.98
CA GLU A 15 -14.78 1.46 9.02
C GLU A 15 -14.81 0.17 8.20
N LYS A 16 -14.63 0.27 6.89
CA LYS A 16 -14.55 -0.88 6.00
C LYS A 16 -13.71 -0.60 4.76
N GLU A 17 -12.92 -1.59 4.38
CA GLU A 17 -12.03 -1.56 3.22
C GLU A 17 -12.67 -2.19 1.99
N PHE A 18 -12.30 -1.66 0.83
CA PHE A 18 -12.79 -2.06 -0.48
C PHE A 18 -11.65 -2.04 -1.50
N ALA A 19 -11.65 -3.03 -2.39
CA ALA A 19 -10.67 -3.12 -3.48
C ALA A 19 -10.95 -2.11 -4.61
N ALA A 20 -12.21 -1.69 -4.80
CA ALA A 20 -12.62 -0.84 -5.92
C ALA A 20 -13.89 -0.03 -5.59
N ALA A 21 -14.09 1.07 -6.34
CA ALA A 21 -15.22 1.98 -6.17
C ALA A 21 -16.58 1.29 -6.29
N ALA A 22 -16.70 0.29 -7.17
CA ALA A 22 -17.91 -0.51 -7.33
C ALA A 22 -18.32 -1.21 -6.02
N GLY A 23 -17.36 -1.63 -5.19
CA GLY A 23 -17.62 -2.23 -3.89
C GLY A 23 -18.21 -1.24 -2.88
N ILE A 24 -17.71 0.00 -2.88
CA ILE A 24 -18.25 1.08 -2.04
C ILE A 24 -19.68 1.42 -2.47
N ILE A 25 -19.91 1.60 -3.78
CA ILE A 25 -21.23 1.94 -4.33
C ILE A 25 -22.26 0.86 -4.00
N ALA A 26 -21.89 -0.42 -4.19
CA ALA A 26 -22.77 -1.54 -3.85
C ALA A 26 -23.08 -1.54 -2.35
N TYR A 27 -22.06 -1.38 -1.50
CA TYR A 27 -22.24 -1.37 -0.06
C TYR A 27 -23.13 -0.20 0.42
N LEU A 28 -22.89 1.01 -0.08
CA LEU A 28 -23.71 2.17 0.28
C LEU A 28 -25.17 1.96 -0.12
N ASN A 29 -25.45 1.46 -1.33
CA ASN A 29 -26.82 1.16 -1.77
C ASN A 29 -27.52 0.09 -0.90
N GLU A 30 -26.79 -0.93 -0.47
CA GLU A 30 -27.34 -2.01 0.37
C GLU A 30 -27.56 -1.58 1.83
N ASN A 31 -26.78 -0.61 2.32
CA ASN A 31 -26.72 -0.24 3.74
C ASN A 31 -27.15 1.22 3.99
N THR A 32 -27.82 1.88 3.03
CA THR A 32 -28.28 3.28 3.17
C THR A 32 -29.10 3.48 4.43
N GLU A 33 -30.05 2.58 4.72
CA GLU A 33 -30.93 2.70 5.90
C GLU A 33 -30.16 2.50 7.20
N GLU A 34 -29.17 1.62 7.23
CA GLU A 34 -28.32 1.40 8.41
C GLU A 34 -27.43 2.61 8.70
N LEU A 35 -26.81 3.18 7.66
CA LEU A 35 -25.87 4.29 7.82
C LEU A 35 -26.54 5.65 8.01
N PHE A 36 -27.67 5.88 7.32
CA PHE A 36 -28.34 7.19 7.27
C PHE A 36 -29.74 7.19 7.90
N GLY A 37 -30.25 6.06 8.40
CA GLY A 37 -31.61 5.95 8.95
C GLY A 37 -31.89 6.91 10.11
N TRP A 38 -30.85 7.30 10.87
CA TRP A 38 -30.94 8.31 11.92
C TRP A 38 -31.47 9.66 11.40
N ILE A 39 -31.28 9.98 10.12
CA ILE A 39 -31.82 11.20 9.49
C ILE A 39 -33.33 11.18 9.59
N LEU A 40 -33.99 10.06 9.29
CA LEU A 40 -35.45 9.95 9.35
C LEU A 40 -35.98 9.97 10.78
N GLU A 41 -35.17 9.57 11.77
CA GLU A 41 -35.53 9.70 13.18
C GLU A 41 -35.61 11.17 13.63
N ASN A 42 -34.78 12.03 13.04
CA ASN A 42 -34.71 13.45 13.36
C ASN A 42 -35.57 14.31 12.42
N GLU A 43 -35.70 13.90 11.15
CA GLU A 43 -36.40 14.58 10.07
C GLU A 43 -37.22 13.56 9.25
N PRO A 44 -38.46 13.23 9.68
CA PRO A 44 -39.25 12.16 9.06
C PRO A 44 -39.63 12.38 7.58
N ASP A 45 -39.63 13.63 7.13
CA ASP A 45 -39.94 14.02 5.74
C ASP A 45 -38.68 14.14 4.86
N ALA A 46 -37.48 13.88 5.41
CA ALA A 46 -36.23 13.96 4.67
C ALA A 46 -36.07 12.80 3.67
N VAL A 47 -35.21 13.00 2.69
CA VAL A 47 -34.89 11.99 1.67
C VAL A 47 -33.50 11.45 1.96
N LEU A 48 -33.39 10.12 2.09
CA LEU A 48 -32.11 9.43 2.26
C LEU A 48 -31.27 9.52 0.97
N PRO A 49 -29.94 9.45 1.06
CA PRO A 49 -29.08 9.46 -0.12
C PRO A 49 -29.36 8.26 -1.02
N ASP A 50 -29.37 8.49 -2.33
CA ASP A 50 -29.54 7.47 -3.36
C ASP A 50 -28.27 7.38 -4.21
N PHE A 51 -27.63 6.21 -4.20
CA PHE A 51 -26.40 5.93 -4.94
C PHE A 51 -26.65 5.04 -6.17
N SER A 52 -27.90 4.80 -6.55
CA SER A 52 -28.25 3.87 -7.63
C SER A 52 -27.77 4.32 -9.02
N GLU A 53 -27.68 5.63 -9.23
CA GLU A 53 -27.14 6.22 -10.46
C GLU A 53 -25.62 6.52 -10.39
N ALA A 54 -25.00 6.30 -9.23
CA ALA A 54 -23.57 6.52 -9.06
C ALA A 54 -22.75 5.38 -9.67
N SER A 55 -21.73 5.74 -10.45
CA SER A 55 -20.80 4.82 -11.12
C SER A 55 -19.33 5.13 -10.84
N THR A 56 -19.04 6.30 -10.26
CA THR A 56 -17.68 6.75 -9.89
C THR A 56 -17.66 7.29 -8.45
N LEU A 57 -16.47 7.31 -7.82
CA LEU A 57 -16.28 7.88 -6.48
C LEU A 57 -16.67 9.36 -6.43
N ASP A 58 -16.30 10.15 -7.44
CA ASP A 58 -16.70 11.56 -7.54
C ASP A 58 -18.22 11.77 -7.46
N GLN A 59 -19.01 10.86 -8.02
CA GLN A 59 -20.47 10.94 -7.96
C GLN A 59 -20.97 10.62 -6.55
N VAL A 60 -20.38 9.60 -5.92
CA VAL A 60 -20.69 9.23 -4.53
C VAL A 60 -20.34 10.38 -3.58
N GLU A 61 -19.14 10.95 -3.68
CA GLU A 61 -18.70 12.06 -2.83
C GLU A 61 -19.59 13.29 -2.97
N ARG A 62 -20.10 13.58 -4.19
CA ARG A 62 -21.05 14.67 -4.39
C ARG A 62 -22.36 14.44 -3.65
N ILE A 63 -22.87 13.21 -3.67
CA ILE A 63 -24.07 12.84 -2.90
C ILE A 63 -23.78 12.99 -1.41
N LEU A 64 -22.65 12.44 -0.94
CA LEU A 64 -22.27 12.49 0.48
C LEU A 64 -22.09 13.90 1.03
N LYS A 65 -21.64 14.86 0.21
CA LYS A 65 -21.49 16.27 0.62
C LYS A 65 -22.79 16.93 1.06
N ASP A 66 -23.94 16.50 0.52
CA ASP A 66 -25.24 17.02 0.95
C ASP A 66 -25.63 16.52 2.36
N TYR A 67 -24.92 15.52 2.86
CA TYR A 67 -25.11 14.87 4.16
C TYR A 67 -23.86 14.96 5.05
N ASP A 68 -22.98 15.93 4.78
CA ASP A 68 -21.80 16.24 5.60
C ASP A 68 -22.21 17.21 6.73
N TYR A 69 -22.41 16.66 7.92
CA TYR A 69 -22.78 17.41 9.11
C TYR A 69 -21.56 17.66 9.99
N SER A 70 -21.54 18.79 10.71
CA SER A 70 -20.43 19.15 11.60
C SER A 70 -20.14 18.13 12.71
N TRP A 71 -21.08 17.22 12.97
CA TRP A 71 -21.01 16.19 13.99
C TRP A 71 -21.13 14.78 13.40
N TRP A 72 -21.36 14.62 12.09
CA TRP A 72 -21.48 13.32 11.44
C TRP A 72 -21.11 13.40 9.96
N THR A 73 -20.23 12.53 9.49
CA THR A 73 -19.83 12.48 8.08
C THR A 73 -19.47 11.06 7.65
N VAL A 74 -19.69 10.76 6.36
CA VAL A 74 -19.11 9.59 5.69
C VAL A 74 -17.94 10.05 4.86
N GLN A 75 -16.78 9.42 5.05
CA GLN A 75 -15.56 9.73 4.34
C GLN A 75 -15.15 8.53 3.50
N ILE A 76 -14.72 8.82 2.27
CA ILE A 76 -14.06 7.85 1.41
C ILE A 76 -12.62 8.32 1.29
N GLU A 77 -11.72 7.52 1.84
CA GLU A 77 -10.30 7.75 1.72
C GLU A 77 -9.76 6.79 0.66
N GLU A 78 -9.18 7.35 -0.39
CA GLU A 78 -8.29 6.58 -1.24
C GLU A 78 -6.98 6.41 -0.47
N GLU A 79 -6.79 5.23 0.09
CA GLU A 79 -5.48 4.85 0.58
C GLU A 79 -4.57 4.70 -0.64
N GLU A 80 -3.86 5.78 -0.99
CA GLU A 80 -2.54 5.79 -1.66
C GLU A 80 -1.46 5.12 -0.77
N ALA A 81 -1.85 4.18 0.10
CA ALA A 81 -1.03 3.62 1.15
C ALA A 81 0.06 2.66 0.65
N THR A 82 0.10 2.33 -0.65
CA THR A 82 1.22 1.63 -1.25
C THR A 82 2.28 2.60 -1.77
N MET A 83 1.93 3.59 -2.61
CA MET A 83 2.95 4.45 -3.23
C MET A 83 3.54 5.53 -2.29
N LEU A 84 2.76 6.06 -1.33
CA LEU A 84 3.28 7.02 -0.35
C LEU A 84 4.15 6.33 0.71
N ASN A 85 3.79 5.09 1.07
CA ASN A 85 4.54 4.25 2.01
C ASN A 85 5.81 3.68 1.35
N GLU A 86 5.77 3.30 0.07
CA GLU A 86 6.96 2.84 -0.66
C GLU A 86 8.01 3.94 -0.76
N ASN A 87 7.65 5.17 -1.14
CA ASN A 87 8.63 6.25 -1.23
C ASN A 87 9.22 6.61 0.14
N GLN A 88 8.41 6.63 1.20
CA GLN A 88 8.89 6.84 2.57
C GLN A 88 9.78 5.68 3.05
N SER A 89 9.37 4.45 2.80
CA SER A 89 10.13 3.25 3.12
C SER A 89 11.47 3.23 2.37
N LEU A 90 11.49 3.63 1.09
CA LEU A 90 12.73 3.75 0.32
C LEU A 90 13.67 4.80 0.88
N GLU A 91 13.17 5.96 1.30
CA GLU A 91 14.00 6.96 1.99
C GLU A 91 14.64 6.38 3.25
N GLN A 92 13.87 5.62 4.04
CA GLN A 92 14.38 4.94 5.24
C GLN A 92 15.39 3.84 4.92
N ILE A 93 15.17 3.04 3.88
CA ILE A 93 16.11 2.00 3.41
C ILE A 93 17.43 2.64 2.94
N ILE A 94 17.36 3.77 2.23
CA ILE A 94 18.54 4.52 1.78
C ILE A 94 19.31 5.05 3.00
N GLU A 95 18.65 5.62 4.00
CA GLU A 95 19.31 6.10 5.23
C GLU A 95 19.97 4.95 6.01
N LEU A 96 19.30 3.80 6.12
CA LEU A 96 19.84 2.59 6.73
C LEU A 96 21.10 2.12 5.98
N LYS A 97 21.03 2.05 4.64
CA LYS A 97 22.17 1.70 3.79
C LYS A 97 23.36 2.64 4.01
N GLU A 98 23.14 3.96 4.00
CA GLU A 98 24.21 4.93 4.23
C GLU A 98 24.85 4.80 5.62
N THR A 99 24.05 4.44 6.62
CA THR A 99 24.53 4.20 8.00
C THR A 99 25.41 2.96 8.07
N ILE A 100 24.98 1.87 7.43
CA ILE A 100 25.75 0.64 7.29
C ILE A 100 27.07 0.91 6.55
N ASP A 101 27.02 1.58 5.40
CA ASP A 101 28.19 1.88 4.56
C ASP A 101 29.21 2.76 5.32
N ARG A 102 28.75 3.74 6.11
CA ARG A 102 29.60 4.58 6.97
C ARG A 102 30.25 3.81 8.12
N SER A 103 29.61 2.75 8.62
CA SER A 103 30.12 1.99 9.77
C SER A 103 31.44 1.25 9.47
N ARG A 104 31.82 1.08 8.18
CA ARG A 104 33.03 0.37 7.69
C ARG A 104 33.20 -1.05 8.27
N ARG A 105 32.15 -1.62 8.88
CA ARG A 105 32.17 -2.98 9.43
C ARG A 105 31.67 -3.92 8.35
N GLY A 106 32.43 -4.98 8.09
CA GLY A 106 32.02 -6.02 7.16
C GLY A 106 30.63 -6.53 7.54
N LEU A 107 29.67 -6.28 6.65
CA LEU A 107 28.27 -6.72 6.66
C LEU A 107 27.42 -6.14 7.82
N PRO A 108 26.16 -5.73 7.57
CA PRO A 108 25.32 -6.06 6.41
C PRO A 108 25.69 -5.29 5.12
N VAL A 109 25.18 -5.72 3.96
CA VAL A 109 25.17 -4.96 2.70
C VAL A 109 23.74 -4.93 2.18
N ILE A 110 23.26 -3.73 1.84
CA ILE A 110 21.95 -3.52 1.20
C ILE A 110 22.17 -3.11 -0.26
N ALA A 111 21.52 -3.82 -1.18
CA ALA A 111 21.41 -3.48 -2.60
C ALA A 111 19.94 -3.17 -2.94
N ILE A 112 19.74 -2.18 -3.80
CA ILE A 112 18.42 -1.68 -4.23
C ILE A 112 18.43 -1.73 -5.76
N TYR A 113 17.45 -2.41 -6.34
CA TYR A 113 17.28 -2.50 -7.79
C TYR A 113 15.93 -1.90 -8.17
N GLU A 114 15.90 -1.16 -9.28
CA GLU A 114 14.69 -0.55 -9.83
C GLU A 114 13.71 -1.59 -10.36
N ASN A 115 14.23 -2.73 -10.85
CA ASN A 115 13.46 -3.84 -11.40
C ASN A 115 14.32 -5.08 -11.69
N LYS A 116 13.66 -6.17 -12.09
CA LYS A 116 14.32 -7.42 -12.51
C LYS A 116 15.31 -7.24 -13.67
N ALA A 117 15.06 -6.30 -14.58
CA ALA A 117 15.96 -6.04 -15.70
C ALA A 117 17.30 -5.47 -15.22
N GLU A 118 17.31 -4.66 -14.16
CA GLU A 118 18.54 -4.18 -13.53
C GLU A 118 19.31 -5.30 -12.82
N ILE A 119 18.61 -6.21 -12.14
CA ILE A 119 19.22 -7.41 -11.54
C ILE A 119 19.90 -8.24 -12.61
N LEU A 120 19.18 -8.55 -13.69
CA LEU A 120 19.71 -9.33 -14.80
C LEU A 120 20.98 -8.70 -15.36
N LYS A 121 20.96 -7.40 -15.62
CA LYS A 121 22.14 -6.65 -16.10
C LYS A 121 23.32 -6.73 -15.13
N THR A 122 23.05 -6.70 -13.83
CA THR A 122 24.08 -6.80 -12.78
C THR A 122 24.71 -8.19 -12.76
N LEU A 123 23.89 -9.24 -12.83
CA LEU A 123 24.34 -10.64 -12.84
C LEU A 123 25.10 -10.99 -14.11
N GLU A 124 24.61 -10.59 -15.29
CA GLU A 124 25.32 -10.79 -16.56
C GLU A 124 26.70 -10.12 -16.55
N ALA A 125 26.84 -8.96 -15.90
CA ALA A 125 28.13 -8.29 -15.74
C ALA A 125 29.11 -9.05 -14.83
N THR A 126 28.65 -9.97 -13.97
CA THR A 126 29.54 -10.80 -13.13
C THR A 126 30.24 -11.92 -13.91
N GLY A 127 29.77 -12.24 -15.12
CA GLY A 127 30.56 -12.97 -16.12
C GLY A 127 30.53 -14.50 -16.04
N ASP A 128 29.51 -15.11 -15.43
CA ASP A 128 29.27 -16.54 -15.60
C ASP A 128 28.42 -16.80 -16.84
N GLU A 129 29.08 -17.11 -17.97
CA GLU A 129 28.45 -17.35 -19.27
C GLU A 129 27.71 -18.70 -19.33
N ASP A 130 27.98 -19.62 -18.40
CA ASP A 130 27.35 -20.94 -18.36
C ASP A 130 25.99 -20.93 -17.62
N VAL A 131 25.63 -19.80 -17.00
CA VAL A 131 24.36 -19.62 -16.26
C VAL A 131 23.34 -18.87 -17.11
N ASN A 132 22.15 -19.45 -17.26
CA ASN A 132 21.00 -18.75 -17.83
C ASN A 132 20.41 -17.77 -16.81
N TRP A 133 20.99 -16.58 -16.71
CA TRP A 133 20.59 -15.58 -15.72
C TRP A 133 19.14 -15.13 -15.88
N ALA A 134 18.58 -15.13 -17.09
CA ALA A 134 17.18 -14.79 -17.31
C ALA A 134 16.23 -15.81 -16.64
N GLU A 135 16.53 -17.10 -16.77
CA GLU A 135 15.76 -18.17 -16.11
C GLU A 135 15.95 -18.14 -14.60
N TYR A 136 17.19 -17.90 -14.14
CA TYR A 136 17.47 -17.71 -12.72
C TYR A 136 16.67 -16.54 -12.12
N VAL A 137 16.66 -15.38 -12.77
CA VAL A 137 15.94 -14.20 -12.27
C VAL A 137 14.42 -14.45 -12.28
N ALA A 138 13.90 -15.10 -13.31
CA ALA A 138 12.48 -15.42 -13.39
C ALA A 138 12.04 -16.35 -12.25
N ASP A 139 12.85 -17.36 -11.90
CA ASP A 139 12.55 -18.29 -10.81
C ASP A 139 12.76 -17.63 -9.44
N ALA A 140 13.94 -17.03 -9.23
CA ALA A 140 14.37 -16.52 -7.93
C ALA A 140 13.65 -15.23 -7.49
N TYR A 141 13.05 -14.48 -8.43
CA TYR A 141 12.27 -13.26 -8.15
C TYR A 141 10.86 -13.38 -8.73
N SER A 142 10.30 -14.59 -8.72
CA SER A 142 8.95 -14.88 -9.21
C SER A 142 7.85 -14.14 -8.43
N ASP A 143 8.10 -13.82 -7.16
CA ASP A 143 7.17 -13.11 -6.28
C ASP A 143 7.10 -11.58 -6.53
N PHE A 144 8.01 -11.02 -7.34
CA PHE A 144 8.06 -9.59 -7.66
C PHE A 144 7.45 -9.31 -9.04
N GLU A 145 6.86 -8.13 -9.22
CA GLU A 145 6.47 -7.67 -10.56
C GLU A 145 7.71 -7.24 -11.38
N ASP A 146 7.59 -7.21 -12.72
CA ASP A 146 8.75 -6.96 -13.59
C ASP A 146 9.25 -5.50 -13.53
N ASP A 147 8.42 -4.57 -13.08
CA ASP A 147 8.69 -3.14 -12.92
C ASP A 147 8.76 -2.68 -11.46
N GLU A 148 8.74 -3.62 -10.51
CA GLU A 148 8.81 -3.35 -9.08
C GLU A 148 10.26 -3.23 -8.56
N LYS A 149 10.46 -2.34 -7.58
CA LYS A 149 11.73 -2.22 -6.85
C LYS A 149 11.98 -3.42 -5.94
N ILE A 150 13.23 -3.89 -5.94
CA ILE A 150 13.65 -5.09 -5.20
C ILE A 150 14.81 -4.71 -4.27
N ILE A 151 14.70 -5.08 -3.00
CA ILE A 151 15.74 -4.85 -1.99
C ILE A 151 16.40 -6.17 -1.63
N GLU A 152 17.73 -6.25 -1.76
CA GLU A 152 18.51 -7.41 -1.31
C GLU A 152 19.36 -7.05 -0.09
N VAL A 153 19.25 -7.86 0.96
CA VAL A 153 20.03 -7.69 2.19
C VAL A 153 20.93 -8.90 2.41
N ASN A 154 22.24 -8.67 2.51
CA ASN A 154 23.23 -9.70 2.78
C ASN A 154 23.87 -9.48 4.16
N LEU A 155 23.62 -10.40 5.11
CA LEU A 155 24.23 -10.36 6.45
C LEU A 155 25.62 -11.03 6.51
N GLY A 156 26.02 -11.76 5.46
CA GLY A 156 27.33 -12.40 5.33
C GLY A 156 27.44 -13.82 5.83
N ASN A 157 26.34 -14.38 6.32
CA ASN A 157 26.23 -15.74 6.85
C ASN A 157 25.45 -16.69 5.92
N GLY A 158 25.11 -16.27 4.69
CA GLY A 158 24.30 -17.05 3.77
C GLY A 158 24.00 -16.34 2.45
N LEU A 159 22.96 -16.84 1.77
CA LEU A 159 22.37 -16.17 0.61
C LEU A 159 21.69 -14.85 1.05
N PRO A 160 21.65 -13.83 0.17
CA PRO A 160 20.91 -12.62 0.45
C PRO A 160 19.41 -12.90 0.56
N GLU A 161 18.75 -12.19 1.48
CA GLU A 161 17.29 -12.16 1.61
C GLU A 161 16.73 -11.03 0.74
N LYS A 162 15.50 -11.19 0.24
CA LYS A 162 14.85 -10.28 -0.72
C LYS A 162 13.58 -9.70 -0.10
N PHE A 163 13.36 -8.42 -0.31
CA PHE A 163 12.22 -7.69 0.25
C PHE A 163 11.59 -6.75 -0.78
N HIS A 164 10.29 -6.54 -0.65
CA HIS A 164 9.58 -5.45 -1.33
C HIS A 164 9.93 -4.12 -0.65
N ALA A 165 9.84 -3.03 -1.42
CA ALA A 165 10.16 -1.69 -0.90
C ALA A 165 9.28 -1.29 0.30
N HIS A 166 8.03 -1.74 0.35
CA HIS A 166 7.09 -1.45 1.44
C HIS A 166 7.36 -2.26 2.73
N GLU A 167 8.30 -3.21 2.70
CA GLU A 167 8.62 -4.09 3.84
C GLU A 167 9.74 -3.54 4.74
N PHE A 168 9.89 -2.22 4.86
CA PHE A 168 10.99 -1.60 5.62
C PHE A 168 11.16 -2.16 7.04
N LYS A 169 10.06 -2.40 7.77
CA LYS A 169 10.14 -2.98 9.12
C LYS A 169 10.81 -4.36 9.14
N ALA A 170 10.53 -5.21 8.16
CA ALA A 170 11.14 -6.52 8.07
C ALA A 170 12.63 -6.40 7.71
N ILE A 171 12.98 -5.44 6.85
CA ILE A 171 14.38 -5.12 6.51
C ILE A 171 15.15 -4.67 7.76
N ASP A 172 14.60 -3.71 8.51
CA ASP A 172 15.21 -3.16 9.73
C ASP A 172 15.44 -4.27 10.77
N GLU A 173 14.39 -5.05 11.08
CA GLU A 173 14.45 -6.21 11.97
C GLU A 173 15.47 -7.26 11.52
N TYR A 174 15.59 -7.52 10.21
CA TYR A 174 16.56 -8.45 9.65
C TYR A 174 18.00 -7.93 9.78
N THR A 175 18.22 -6.63 9.59
CA THR A 175 19.54 -6.02 9.74
C THR A 175 20.00 -5.89 11.19
N ASP A 176 19.05 -5.74 12.13
CA ASP A 176 19.31 -5.61 13.57
C ASP A 176 19.64 -6.92 14.28
N GLN A 177 19.47 -8.08 13.62
CA GLN A 177 19.83 -9.41 14.16
C GLN A 177 21.35 -9.65 14.29
N LYS A 178 22.19 -8.61 14.28
CA LYS A 178 23.66 -8.67 14.36
C LYS A 178 24.24 -8.40 15.75
#